data_AF-A0A6P1YCQ2-F1
#
_entry.id   AF-A0A6P1YCQ2-F1
#
_cell.length_a   1.000
_cell.length_b   1.000
_cell.length_c   1.000
_cell.angle_alpha   90.00
_cell.angle_beta   90.00
_cell.angle_gamma   90.00
#
_symmetry.space_group_name_H-M   'P 1'
#
loop_
_entity.id
_entity.type
_entity.pdbx_description
1 polymer ?
#
loop_
_entity_poly.entity_id
_entity_poly.type
_entity_poly.pdbx_seq_one_letter_code
_entity_poly.pdbx_strand_id
1 'polypeptide(L)'
;MKDFYIFYKKSYRLIFIVMLLFLFMSGCAKENQVINKKSEPNEQDTSIAIKNNTKDEILEVLNSTRENIEAKLKERKDIYAVTWSYDGRQVAFVLGDTEGWYGQMYIWTVGKKKPVSIGEDEDRICEFIWSPNSKYVFVDTGTSCERWGFIVSTDNFKIIDDITYTGVPLWSYDSKWIALGTISDIQPITPIELSGTVDLTIYNVETREKKIIAKGTSDFKYTPRRWDKDGILIYEKIYFLNQKENEQLTYRYNSK
;
A
#
# COMPACT_ATOMS: atom_id res chain seq x y z
N MET A 1 -25.92 -27.96 9.11
CA MET A 1 -25.54 -26.57 8.75
C MET A 1 -24.02 -26.37 8.56
N LYS A 2 -23.21 -27.43 8.48
CA LYS A 2 -21.78 -27.35 8.08
C LYS A 2 -21.55 -27.71 6.60
N ASP A 3 -22.49 -28.40 5.98
CA ASP A 3 -22.34 -28.91 4.60
C ASP A 3 -22.71 -27.88 3.52
N PHE A 4 -23.47 -26.83 3.86
CA PHE A 4 -23.83 -25.76 2.93
C PHE A 4 -22.63 -24.82 2.63
N TYR A 5 -21.69 -24.71 3.56
CA TYR A 5 -20.56 -23.78 3.47
C TYR A 5 -19.39 -24.33 2.62
N ILE A 6 -19.27 -25.67 2.53
CA ILE A 6 -18.24 -26.32 1.70
C ILE A 6 -18.61 -26.26 0.20
N PHE A 7 -19.90 -26.25 -0.13
CA PHE A 7 -20.35 -26.18 -1.52
C PHE A 7 -20.02 -24.82 -2.16
N TYR A 8 -20.13 -23.72 -1.40
CA TYR A 8 -19.90 -22.35 -1.92
C TYR A 8 -18.42 -22.06 -2.21
N LYS A 9 -17.47 -22.60 -1.42
CA LYS A 9 -16.03 -22.35 -1.64
C LYS A 9 -15.46 -23.08 -2.87
N LYS A 10 -16.12 -24.14 -3.35
CA LYS A 10 -15.67 -24.95 -4.50
C LYS A 10 -16.25 -24.47 -5.83
N SER A 11 -17.40 -23.81 -5.84
CA SER A 11 -18.06 -23.29 -7.05
C SER A 11 -17.48 -21.96 -7.57
N TYR A 12 -16.92 -21.10 -6.71
CA TYR A 12 -16.23 -19.87 -7.19
C TYR A 12 -14.97 -20.15 -8.01
N ARG A 13 -14.20 -21.19 -7.65
CA ARG A 13 -13.02 -21.59 -8.44
C ARG A 13 -13.39 -22.19 -9.81
N LEU A 14 -14.57 -22.80 -9.94
CA LEU A 14 -15.03 -23.37 -11.20
C LEU A 14 -15.60 -22.30 -12.15
N ILE A 15 -16.33 -21.32 -11.60
CA ILE A 15 -16.92 -20.21 -12.39
C ILE A 15 -15.83 -19.27 -12.95
N PHE A 16 -14.74 -19.04 -12.20
CA PHE A 16 -13.62 -18.21 -12.66
C PHE A 16 -12.81 -18.87 -13.80
N ILE A 17 -12.72 -20.20 -13.83
CA ILE A 17 -12.01 -20.94 -14.90
C ILE A 17 -12.85 -20.99 -16.19
N VAL A 18 -14.18 -21.03 -16.10
CA VAL A 18 -15.06 -21.04 -17.29
C VAL A 18 -15.10 -19.67 -17.97
N MET A 19 -15.04 -18.55 -17.23
CA MET A 19 -14.97 -17.21 -17.84
C MET A 19 -13.64 -16.90 -18.54
N LEU A 20 -12.53 -17.53 -18.12
CA LEU A 20 -11.23 -17.38 -18.77
C LEU A 20 -11.07 -18.21 -20.06
N LEU A 21 -11.94 -19.20 -20.29
CA LEU A 21 -11.96 -20.02 -21.51
C LEU A 21 -12.80 -19.42 -22.65
N PHE A 22 -13.58 -18.36 -22.41
CA PHE A 22 -14.39 -17.69 -23.45
C PHE A 22 -13.71 -16.50 -24.14
N LEU A 23 -12.45 -16.19 -23.80
CA LEU A 23 -11.68 -15.11 -24.45
C LEU A 23 -10.78 -15.59 -25.61
N PHE A 24 -10.81 -16.87 -25.97
CA PHE A 24 -10.00 -17.44 -27.07
C PHE A 24 -10.85 -18.06 -28.17
N MET A 25 -11.86 -17.36 -28.72
CA MET A 25 -12.48 -17.73 -29.99
C MET A 25 -12.97 -16.49 -30.75
N SER A 26 -12.04 -15.72 -31.29
CA SER A 26 -12.27 -14.79 -32.42
C SER A 26 -11.02 -14.70 -33.27
N GLY A 27 -10.62 -15.83 -33.86
CA GLY A 27 -9.65 -15.90 -34.94
C GLY A 27 -10.35 -16.08 -36.28
N CYS A 28 -10.11 -15.17 -37.22
CA CYS A 28 -10.12 -15.37 -38.69
C CYS A 28 -9.57 -14.07 -39.31
N ALA A 29 -8.29 -14.01 -39.67
CA ALA A 29 -7.72 -14.44 -40.96
C ALA A 29 -8.10 -13.53 -42.14
N LYS A 30 -7.10 -12.83 -42.69
CA LYS A 30 -7.07 -12.41 -44.11
C LYS A 30 -5.64 -12.20 -44.62
N GLU A 31 -5.15 -13.30 -45.18
CA GLU A 31 -4.41 -13.46 -46.44
C GLU A 31 -3.57 -12.30 -47.03
N ASN A 32 -2.28 -12.60 -47.21
CA ASN A 32 -1.31 -11.83 -47.98
C ASN A 32 -1.58 -11.96 -49.50
N GLN A 33 -1.59 -10.83 -50.21
CA GLN A 33 -1.32 -10.81 -51.65
C GLN A 33 -0.07 -9.98 -51.95
N VAL A 34 0.88 -10.65 -52.59
CA VAL A 34 2.09 -10.07 -53.19
C VAL A 34 1.71 -9.45 -54.53
N ILE A 35 1.92 -8.14 -54.70
CA ILE A 35 2.04 -7.53 -56.03
C ILE A 35 3.25 -6.59 -56.03
N ASN A 36 4.24 -6.97 -56.84
CA ASN A 36 5.37 -6.15 -57.24
C ASN A 36 4.92 -5.00 -58.14
N LYS A 37 5.33 -3.76 -57.84
CA LYS A 37 5.55 -2.74 -58.87
C LYS A 37 6.58 -1.69 -58.40
N LYS A 38 7.65 -1.57 -59.19
CA LYS A 38 8.69 -0.53 -59.11
C LYS A 38 8.17 0.80 -59.66
N SER A 39 8.49 1.90 -58.98
CA SER A 39 8.85 3.21 -59.57
C SER A 39 9.34 4.18 -58.48
N GLU A 40 10.56 4.71 -58.61
CA GLU A 40 11.13 5.86 -57.85
C GLU A 40 10.62 7.21 -58.42
N PRO A 41 11.07 8.38 -57.93
CA PRO A 41 10.90 8.95 -56.59
C PRO A 41 10.19 10.33 -56.66
N ASN A 42 9.60 10.83 -55.57
CA ASN A 42 9.39 12.28 -55.44
C ASN A 42 9.34 12.77 -53.99
N GLU A 43 9.83 13.99 -53.83
CA GLU A 43 10.21 14.67 -52.61
C GLU A 43 9.05 15.09 -51.69
N GLN A 44 9.45 15.24 -50.42
CA GLN A 44 8.99 16.21 -49.43
C GLN A 44 7.77 15.94 -48.53
N ASP A 45 8.02 16.27 -47.25
CA ASP A 45 7.18 16.30 -46.07
C ASP A 45 6.63 14.98 -45.54
N THR A 46 7.19 14.54 -44.39
CA THR A 46 6.46 14.63 -43.12
C THR A 46 7.32 14.17 -41.94
N SER A 47 7.36 15.02 -40.92
CA SER A 47 7.50 14.71 -39.49
C SER A 47 8.11 13.36 -39.12
N ILE A 48 9.35 13.40 -38.61
CA ILE A 48 9.85 12.35 -37.71
C ILE A 48 8.96 12.41 -36.47
N ALA A 49 7.89 11.62 -36.47
CA ALA A 49 7.16 11.24 -35.29
C ALA A 49 8.11 10.37 -34.47
N ILE A 50 8.94 11.01 -33.65
CA ILE A 50 9.57 10.35 -32.52
C ILE A 50 8.41 9.92 -31.63
N LYS A 51 7.98 8.67 -31.77
CA LYS A 51 7.20 7.98 -30.75
C LYS A 51 8.14 7.83 -29.54
N ASN A 52 8.32 8.91 -28.80
CA ASN A 52 8.86 8.87 -27.46
C ASN A 52 7.87 8.04 -26.66
N ASN A 53 8.26 6.80 -26.39
CA ASN A 53 7.59 5.94 -25.43
C ASN A 53 7.79 6.62 -24.07
N THR A 54 6.81 7.39 -23.63
CA THR A 54 6.83 8.29 -22.46
C THR A 54 6.94 7.55 -21.11
N LYS A 55 7.15 6.23 -21.10
CA LYS A 55 7.34 5.43 -19.87
C LYS A 55 8.78 5.34 -19.38
N ASP A 56 9.78 5.64 -20.22
CA ASP A 56 11.19 5.39 -19.89
C ASP A 56 11.96 6.64 -19.44
N GLU A 57 11.27 7.70 -18.98
CA GLU A 57 12.01 8.82 -18.39
C GLU A 57 12.72 8.34 -17.12
N ILE A 58 14.05 8.36 -17.16
CA ILE A 58 14.90 7.85 -16.09
C ILE A 58 14.77 8.79 -14.88
N LEU A 59 14.37 8.27 -13.72
CA LEU A 59 14.47 8.98 -12.45
C LEU A 59 15.92 9.05 -12.00
N GLU A 60 16.63 10.08 -12.48
CA GLU A 60 18.02 10.33 -12.14
C GLU A 60 18.27 11.83 -11.91
N VAL A 61 19.04 12.15 -10.86
CA VAL A 61 19.59 13.50 -10.61
C VAL A 61 21.10 13.42 -10.38
N LEU A 62 21.86 14.29 -11.05
CA LEU A 62 23.33 14.31 -10.91
C LEU A 62 23.77 14.83 -9.54
N ASN A 63 23.13 15.90 -9.05
CA ASN A 63 23.32 16.43 -7.71
C ASN A 63 22.09 16.09 -6.86
N SER A 64 22.16 15.00 -6.10
CA SER A 64 21.04 14.45 -5.34
C SER A 64 20.84 15.17 -4.01
N THR A 65 20.51 16.45 -4.07
CA THR A 65 20.00 17.20 -2.91
C THR A 65 18.50 16.96 -2.75
N ARG A 66 17.97 17.27 -1.57
CA ARG A 66 16.52 17.20 -1.31
C ARG A 66 15.75 18.01 -2.34
N GLU A 67 16.16 19.24 -2.59
CA GLU A 67 15.50 20.19 -3.49
C GLU A 67 15.47 19.66 -4.93
N ASN A 68 16.58 19.08 -5.39
CA ASN A 68 16.67 18.51 -6.73
C ASN A 68 15.82 17.24 -6.88
N ILE A 69 15.78 16.38 -5.87
CA ILE A 69 14.87 15.23 -5.86
C ILE A 69 13.41 15.72 -5.89
N GLU A 70 13.03 16.67 -5.02
CA GLU A 70 11.68 17.21 -4.97
C GLU A 70 11.26 17.85 -6.30
N ALA A 71 12.14 18.63 -6.94
CA ALA A 71 11.89 19.19 -8.25
C ALA A 71 11.65 18.07 -9.28
N LYS A 72 12.52 17.04 -9.29
CA LYS A 72 12.39 15.94 -10.24
C LYS A 72 11.10 15.13 -10.06
N LEU A 73 10.68 14.90 -8.82
CA LEU A 73 9.42 14.22 -8.53
C LEU A 73 8.20 15.04 -8.96
N LYS A 74 8.24 16.38 -8.79
CA LYS A 74 7.14 17.29 -9.16
C LYS A 74 6.96 17.47 -10.66
N GLU A 75 7.99 17.25 -11.46
CA GLU A 75 7.92 17.32 -12.94
C GLU A 75 7.00 16.23 -13.53
N ARG A 76 6.79 15.14 -12.79
CA ARG A 76 6.11 13.94 -13.28
C ARG A 76 4.68 13.83 -12.77
N LYS A 77 3.75 13.60 -13.70
CA LYS A 77 2.31 13.43 -13.42
C LYS A 77 1.93 12.02 -12.99
N ASP A 78 2.82 11.06 -13.22
CA ASP A 78 2.68 9.65 -12.85
C ASP A 78 3.34 9.35 -11.48
N ILE A 79 3.65 10.38 -10.69
CA ILE A 79 4.18 10.24 -9.33
C ILE A 79 3.14 10.72 -8.30
N TYR A 80 2.95 9.94 -7.25
CA TYR A 80 2.06 10.27 -6.14
C TYR A 80 2.57 9.71 -4.80
N ALA A 81 1.82 9.98 -3.73
CA ALA A 81 2.14 9.58 -2.35
C ALA A 81 3.58 9.92 -1.94
N VAL A 82 4.06 11.11 -2.33
CA VAL A 82 5.43 11.56 -2.00
C VAL A 82 5.50 11.94 -0.53
N THR A 83 6.32 11.24 0.25
CA THR A 83 6.48 11.50 1.69
C THR A 83 7.92 11.35 2.14
N TRP A 84 8.45 12.44 2.70
CA TRP A 84 9.80 12.48 3.27
C TRP A 84 9.86 11.84 4.64
N SER A 85 10.96 11.12 4.87
CA SER A 85 11.41 10.71 6.21
C SER A 85 11.60 11.90 7.13
N TYR A 86 11.45 11.68 8.44
CA TYR A 86 11.58 12.72 9.46
C TYR A 86 12.97 13.36 9.49
N ASP A 87 14.02 12.59 9.17
CA ASP A 87 15.39 13.10 9.07
C ASP A 87 15.69 13.83 7.75
N GLY A 88 14.76 13.81 6.80
CA GLY A 88 14.88 14.46 5.48
C GLY A 88 15.90 13.83 4.54
N ARG A 89 16.45 12.65 4.85
CA ARG A 89 17.47 11.99 4.04
C ARG A 89 16.89 11.04 3.00
N GLN A 90 15.62 10.68 3.13
CA GLN A 90 14.94 9.75 2.25
C GLN A 90 13.53 10.21 1.92
N VAL A 91 13.05 9.93 0.71
CA VAL A 91 11.66 10.13 0.28
C VAL A 91 11.10 8.83 -0.27
N ALA A 92 9.92 8.46 0.22
CA ALA A 92 9.11 7.39 -0.36
C ALA A 92 8.11 8.00 -1.33
N PHE A 93 7.84 7.32 -2.44
CA PHE A 93 6.86 7.74 -3.43
C PHE A 93 6.40 6.55 -4.27
N VAL A 94 5.34 6.74 -5.03
CA VAL A 94 4.87 5.76 -6.01
C VAL A 94 5.02 6.33 -7.41
N LEU A 95 5.47 5.49 -8.33
CA LEU A 95 5.46 5.75 -9.76
C LEU A 95 4.41 4.82 -10.40
N GLY A 96 3.38 5.38 -11.02
CA GLY A 96 2.31 4.60 -11.65
C GLY A 96 1.06 5.41 -12.00
N ASP A 97 -0.07 4.72 -11.99
CA ASP A 97 -1.38 5.30 -12.27
C ASP A 97 -1.90 6.11 -11.07
N THR A 98 -1.91 7.43 -11.21
CA THR A 98 -2.38 8.37 -10.18
C THR A 98 -3.89 8.40 -10.04
N GLU A 99 -4.66 7.98 -11.04
CA GLU A 99 -6.13 7.91 -10.98
C GLU A 99 -6.58 6.59 -10.35
N GLY A 100 -5.95 5.48 -10.75
CA GLY A 100 -6.19 4.15 -10.19
C GLY A 100 -5.53 3.92 -8.83
N TRP A 101 -4.59 4.79 -8.44
CA TRP A 101 -3.77 4.69 -7.22
C TRP A 101 -2.97 3.38 -7.19
N TYR A 102 -2.48 2.95 -8.35
CA TYR A 102 -1.74 1.70 -8.51
C TYR A 102 -0.35 1.98 -9.06
N GLY A 103 0.68 1.35 -8.51
CA GLY A 103 2.02 1.54 -9.05
C GLY A 103 3.14 0.92 -8.22
N GLN A 104 4.36 1.14 -8.70
CA GLN A 104 5.56 0.65 -8.07
C GLN A 104 6.04 1.64 -7.01
N MET A 105 6.24 1.15 -5.79
CA MET A 105 6.80 1.92 -4.70
C MET A 105 8.32 2.07 -4.83
N TYR A 106 8.83 3.24 -4.44
CA TYR A 106 10.24 3.57 -4.47
C TYR A 106 10.66 4.33 -3.21
N ILE A 107 11.95 4.21 -2.88
CA ILE A 107 12.62 5.09 -1.92
C ILE A 107 13.83 5.75 -2.60
N TRP A 108 13.93 7.07 -2.48
CA TRP A 108 15.08 7.84 -2.95
C TRP A 108 15.87 8.40 -1.76
N THR A 109 17.14 8.03 -1.66
CA THR A 109 18.07 8.58 -0.67
C THR A 109 18.82 9.79 -1.22
N VAL A 110 18.88 10.87 -0.44
CA VAL A 110 19.73 12.05 -0.70
C VAL A 110 21.19 11.59 -0.88
N GLY A 111 21.85 12.13 -1.91
CA GLY A 111 23.21 11.72 -2.30
C GLY A 111 23.25 10.49 -3.22
N LYS A 112 22.13 9.79 -3.45
CA LYS A 112 22.02 8.72 -4.45
C LYS A 112 21.38 9.25 -5.71
N LYS A 113 22.00 8.95 -6.87
CA LYS A 113 21.54 9.49 -8.16
C LYS A 113 20.18 8.97 -8.60
N LYS A 114 19.78 7.77 -8.15
CA LYS A 114 18.55 7.09 -8.56
C LYS A 114 17.81 6.55 -7.33
N PRO A 115 16.46 6.44 -7.39
CA PRO A 115 15.68 5.75 -6.39
C PRO A 115 15.88 4.23 -6.48
N VAL A 116 15.48 3.52 -5.42
CA VAL A 116 15.44 2.05 -5.33
C VAL A 116 13.98 1.61 -5.31
N SER A 117 13.58 0.67 -6.16
CA SER A 117 12.25 0.06 -6.12
C SER A 117 12.13 -0.87 -4.92
N ILE A 118 10.96 -0.88 -4.28
CA ILE A 118 10.66 -1.74 -3.13
C ILE A 118 9.62 -2.78 -3.54
N GLY A 119 9.89 -4.07 -3.31
CA GLY A 119 9.03 -5.15 -3.79
C GLY A 119 9.15 -5.39 -5.30
N GLU A 120 8.46 -6.41 -5.79
CA GLU A 120 8.49 -6.83 -7.21
C GLU A 120 7.21 -6.47 -7.96
N ASP A 121 6.10 -6.34 -7.23
CA ASP A 121 4.77 -6.09 -7.79
C ASP A 121 4.33 -4.65 -7.57
N GLU A 122 3.63 -4.11 -8.56
CA GLU A 122 2.83 -2.90 -8.38
C GLU A 122 1.66 -3.20 -7.44
N ASP A 123 1.29 -2.24 -6.60
CA ASP A 123 0.19 -2.38 -5.64
C ASP A 123 -0.59 -1.06 -5.53
N ARG A 124 -1.77 -1.12 -4.91
CA ARG A 124 -2.58 0.04 -4.61
C ARG A 124 -2.11 0.72 -3.33
N ILE A 125 -1.14 1.61 -3.45
CA ILE A 125 -0.53 2.31 -2.31
C ILE A 125 -1.32 3.57 -1.96
N CYS A 126 -1.71 3.73 -0.70
CA CYS A 126 -2.43 4.91 -0.23
C CYS A 126 -1.50 5.91 0.48
N GLU A 127 -0.60 5.43 1.32
CA GLU A 127 0.28 6.30 2.12
C GLU A 127 1.56 5.58 2.56
N PHE A 128 2.62 6.36 2.79
CA PHE A 128 3.84 5.92 3.46
C PHE A 128 3.93 6.60 4.83
N ILE A 129 4.04 5.80 5.89
CA ILE A 129 4.05 6.29 7.26
C ILE A 129 5.40 5.93 7.88
N TRP A 130 6.28 6.93 7.93
CA TRP A 130 7.63 6.77 8.47
C TRP A 130 7.61 6.53 9.98
N SER A 131 8.45 5.60 10.41
CA SER A 131 8.85 5.52 11.82
C SER A 131 9.61 6.77 12.25
N PRO A 132 9.50 7.21 13.53
CA PRO A 132 10.17 8.41 14.02
C PRO A 132 11.69 8.44 13.80
N ASN A 133 12.36 7.28 13.87
CA ASN A 133 13.79 7.15 13.62
C ASN A 133 14.18 7.08 12.12
N SER A 134 13.20 7.15 11.21
CA SER A 134 13.37 7.09 9.75
C SER A 134 13.98 5.78 9.21
N LYS A 135 13.99 4.69 9.99
CA LYS A 135 14.56 3.39 9.58
C LYS A 135 13.54 2.40 9.01
N TYR A 136 12.27 2.64 9.30
CA TYR A 136 11.16 1.84 8.82
C TYR A 136 10.07 2.71 8.20
N VAL A 137 9.34 2.13 7.25
CA VAL A 137 8.15 2.71 6.65
C VAL A 137 7.03 1.69 6.72
N PHE A 138 5.88 2.09 7.26
CA PHE A 138 4.64 1.35 7.07
C PHE A 138 3.99 1.83 5.78
N VAL A 139 3.70 0.92 4.87
CA VAL A 139 3.08 1.21 3.58
C VAL A 139 1.64 0.75 3.65
N ASP A 140 0.71 1.70 3.59
CA ASP A 140 -0.73 1.42 3.58
C ASP A 140 -1.17 1.01 2.17
N THR A 141 -1.77 -0.18 2.03
CA THR A 141 -2.28 -0.70 0.75
C THR A 141 -3.74 -1.17 0.79
N GLY A 142 -4.41 -1.05 -0.36
CA GLY A 142 -5.76 -1.58 -0.60
C GLY A 142 -6.91 -0.56 -0.54
N THR A 143 -8.13 -1.05 -0.76
CA THR A 143 -9.37 -0.24 -0.88
C THR A 143 -10.36 -0.42 0.27
N SER A 144 -10.23 -1.52 1.02
CA SER A 144 -11.18 -1.91 2.06
C SER A 144 -10.92 -1.18 3.38
N CYS A 145 -11.88 -1.25 4.30
CA CYS A 145 -11.68 -0.87 5.70
C CYS A 145 -10.86 -1.92 6.49
N GLU A 146 -10.81 -3.15 5.98
CA GLU A 146 -9.83 -4.18 6.31
C GLU A 146 -8.68 -4.11 5.28
N ARG A 147 -7.54 -3.57 5.72
CA ARG A 147 -6.43 -3.13 4.87
C ARG A 147 -5.24 -4.07 4.99
N TRP A 148 -4.34 -3.98 4.01
CA TRP A 148 -3.05 -4.65 4.05
C TRP A 148 -1.96 -3.60 4.24
N GLY A 149 -0.93 -3.93 5.02
CA GLY A 149 0.17 -3.04 5.29
C GLY A 149 1.49 -3.76 5.11
N PHE A 150 2.42 -3.16 4.35
CA PHE A 150 3.80 -3.64 4.30
C PHE A 150 4.67 -2.88 5.27
N ILE A 151 5.67 -3.55 5.81
CA ILE A 151 6.69 -2.92 6.65
C ILE A 151 8.00 -3.01 5.90
N VAL A 152 8.56 -1.85 5.56
CA VAL A 152 9.79 -1.73 4.77
C VAL A 152 10.92 -1.28 5.69
N SER A 153 12.06 -1.98 5.61
CA SER A 153 13.32 -1.52 6.19
C SER A 153 14.09 -0.67 5.19
N THR A 154 14.53 0.51 5.61
CA THR A 154 15.31 1.41 4.76
C THR A 154 16.81 1.14 4.79
N ASP A 155 17.27 0.27 5.69
CA ASP A 155 18.68 -0.17 5.73
C ASP A 155 19.03 -1.05 4.52
N ASN A 156 18.07 -1.85 4.06
CA ASN A 156 18.27 -2.79 2.94
C ASN A 156 17.23 -2.66 1.82
N PHE A 157 16.29 -1.70 1.93
CA PHE A 157 15.24 -1.43 0.96
C PHE A 157 14.36 -2.66 0.67
N LYS A 158 13.99 -3.41 1.72
CA LYS A 158 13.14 -4.61 1.60
C LYS A 158 11.88 -4.51 2.44
N ILE A 159 10.81 -5.12 1.92
CA ILE A 159 9.66 -5.52 2.72
C ILE A 159 10.14 -6.60 3.69
N ILE A 160 9.98 -6.36 4.98
CA ILE A 160 10.44 -7.25 6.06
C ILE A 160 9.30 -7.96 6.77
N ASP A 161 8.07 -7.46 6.65
CA ASP A 161 6.85 -8.14 7.09
C ASP A 161 5.62 -7.50 6.44
N ASP A 162 4.48 -8.15 6.60
CA ASP A 162 3.17 -7.64 6.23
C ASP A 162 2.13 -7.89 7.32
N ILE A 163 1.08 -7.07 7.32
CA ILE A 163 0.03 -7.14 8.34
C ILE A 163 -1.32 -6.67 7.81
N THR A 164 -2.35 -7.47 8.04
CA THR A 164 -3.73 -7.03 7.90
C THR A 164 -4.12 -6.18 9.10
N TYR A 165 -4.77 -5.04 8.84
CA TYR A 165 -5.14 -4.09 9.89
C TYR A 165 -6.37 -3.27 9.52
N THR A 166 -6.85 -2.45 10.44
CA THR A 166 -7.88 -1.44 10.19
C THR A 166 -7.57 -0.15 10.93
N GLY A 167 -8.11 0.97 10.44
CA GLY A 167 -7.86 2.31 10.95
C GLY A 167 -6.51 2.87 10.50
N VAL A 168 -5.88 3.69 11.36
CA VAL A 168 -4.58 4.35 11.07
C VAL A 168 -3.48 3.68 11.91
N PRO A 169 -2.37 3.25 11.30
CA PRO A 169 -1.25 2.67 12.04
C PRO A 169 -0.47 3.78 12.76
N LEU A 170 -0.09 3.53 14.02
CA LEU A 170 0.65 4.52 14.82
C LEU A 170 1.97 3.96 15.28
N TRP A 171 3.07 4.55 14.84
CA TRP A 171 4.39 4.25 15.39
C TRP A 171 4.49 4.71 16.84
N SER A 172 5.09 3.87 17.69
CA SER A 172 5.61 4.31 18.96
C SER A 172 6.78 5.29 18.74
N TYR A 173 6.98 6.20 19.68
CA TYR A 173 8.04 7.21 19.56
C TYR A 173 9.44 6.61 19.48
N ASP A 174 9.67 5.46 20.15
CA ASP A 174 10.93 4.70 20.08
C ASP A 174 11.10 3.92 18.76
N SER A 175 10.12 3.98 17.84
CA SER A 175 10.12 3.32 16.53
C SER A 175 10.14 1.79 16.57
N LYS A 176 9.92 1.18 17.73
CA LYS A 176 9.95 -0.28 17.89
C LYS A 176 8.59 -0.92 17.68
N TRP A 177 7.51 -0.19 17.92
CA TRP A 177 6.15 -0.72 17.91
C TRP A 177 5.24 0.06 16.97
N ILE A 178 4.21 -0.62 16.49
CA ILE A 178 3.12 -0.05 15.70
C ILE A 178 1.81 -0.45 16.37
N ALA A 179 0.98 0.51 16.75
CA ALA A 179 -0.38 0.27 17.23
C ALA A 179 -1.35 0.24 16.05
N LEU A 180 -2.21 -0.77 16.04
CA LEU A 180 -3.09 -1.13 14.93
C LEU A 180 -4.43 -1.65 15.47
N GLY A 181 -5.49 -1.47 14.71
CA GLY A 181 -6.68 -2.31 14.85
C GLY A 181 -6.46 -3.63 14.10
N THR A 182 -6.70 -4.78 14.74
CA THR A 182 -6.64 -6.09 14.07
C THR A 182 -7.99 -6.77 14.15
N ILE A 183 -8.39 -7.47 13.09
CA ILE A 183 -9.68 -8.15 13.05
C ILE A 183 -9.65 -9.38 13.95
N SER A 184 -10.71 -9.52 14.75
CA SER A 184 -10.98 -10.66 15.62
C SER A 184 -12.12 -11.50 15.04
N ASP A 185 -12.14 -12.80 15.30
CA ASP A 185 -13.20 -13.70 14.82
C ASP A 185 -14.58 -13.43 15.47
N ILE A 186 -14.63 -12.58 16.50
CA ILE A 186 -15.87 -12.22 17.19
C ILE A 186 -16.73 -11.34 16.28
N GLN A 187 -17.96 -11.79 16.03
CA GLN A 187 -18.91 -11.04 15.22
C GLN A 187 -19.58 -9.91 16.01
N PRO A 188 -19.69 -8.71 15.43
CA PRO A 188 -20.42 -7.61 16.03
C PRO A 188 -21.93 -7.87 16.07
N ILE A 189 -22.62 -7.25 17.02
CA ILE A 189 -24.06 -7.38 17.24
C ILE A 189 -24.89 -6.85 16.06
N THR A 190 -24.31 -5.95 15.27
CA THR A 190 -24.87 -5.45 14.01
C THR A 190 -23.92 -5.78 12.87
N PRO A 191 -24.40 -6.12 11.67
CA PRO A 191 -23.54 -6.31 10.51
C PRO A 191 -22.72 -5.06 10.22
N ILE A 192 -21.43 -5.26 9.94
CA ILE A 192 -20.50 -4.23 9.47
C ILE A 192 -19.72 -4.78 8.27
N GLU A 193 -18.97 -3.93 7.58
CA GLU A 193 -18.16 -4.33 6.42
C GLU A 193 -16.98 -5.24 6.77
N LEU A 194 -16.51 -5.18 8.01
CA LEU A 194 -15.39 -5.99 8.50
C LEU A 194 -15.81 -7.43 8.73
N SER A 195 -14.87 -8.36 8.53
CA SER A 195 -15.06 -9.80 8.79
C SER A 195 -15.23 -10.16 10.27
N GLY A 196 -15.03 -9.20 11.18
CA GLY A 196 -15.30 -9.31 12.60
C GLY A 196 -15.06 -7.99 13.35
N THR A 197 -15.09 -8.04 14.69
CA THR A 197 -14.79 -6.89 15.55
C THR A 197 -13.29 -6.56 15.53
N VAL A 198 -12.89 -5.45 16.17
CA VAL A 198 -11.51 -4.96 16.14
C VAL A 198 -10.89 -4.98 17.53
N ASP A 199 -9.79 -5.71 17.64
CA ASP A 199 -8.88 -5.71 18.78
C ASP A 199 -7.86 -4.57 18.63
N LEU A 200 -7.44 -3.97 19.75
CA LEU A 200 -6.26 -3.11 19.79
C LEU A 200 -5.02 -4.00 19.92
N THR A 201 -4.14 -3.92 18.92
CA THR A 201 -2.90 -4.69 18.88
C THR A 201 -1.70 -3.77 18.73
N ILE A 202 -0.59 -4.10 19.37
CA ILE A 202 0.72 -3.53 19.07
C ILE A 202 1.61 -4.60 18.44
N TYR A 203 2.36 -4.23 17.42
CA TYR A 203 3.29 -5.08 16.68
C TYR A 203 4.71 -4.53 16.78
N ASN A 204 5.69 -5.35 17.13
CA ASN A 204 7.09 -4.96 17.22
C ASN A 204 7.82 -5.21 15.89
N VAL A 205 8.38 -4.17 15.29
CA VAL A 205 9.01 -4.27 13.96
C VAL A 205 10.32 -5.07 13.95
N GLU A 206 11.05 -5.08 15.05
CA GLU A 206 12.36 -5.72 15.13
C GLU A 206 12.23 -7.22 15.43
N THR A 207 11.29 -7.59 16.29
CA THR A 207 11.10 -8.96 16.80
C THR A 207 9.92 -9.69 16.17
N ARG A 208 9.07 -8.98 15.43
CA ARG A 208 7.77 -9.44 14.89
C ARG A 208 6.75 -9.87 15.94
N GLU A 209 6.96 -9.49 17.20
CA GLU A 209 6.05 -9.80 18.30
C GLU A 209 4.71 -9.06 18.13
N LYS A 210 3.58 -9.77 18.27
CA LYS A 210 2.23 -9.19 18.31
C LYS A 210 1.65 -9.29 19.72
N LYS A 211 1.13 -8.18 20.25
CA LYS A 211 0.45 -8.12 21.56
C LYS A 211 -0.93 -7.51 21.42
N ILE A 212 -1.96 -8.25 21.81
CA ILE A 212 -3.31 -7.72 21.96
C ILE A 212 -3.39 -6.97 23.29
N ILE A 213 -3.63 -5.66 23.23
CA ILE A 213 -3.75 -4.78 24.39
C ILE A 213 -5.19 -4.76 24.91
N ALA A 214 -6.17 -4.79 24.01
CA ALA A 214 -7.58 -4.84 24.37
C ALA A 214 -8.37 -5.63 23.31
N LYS A 215 -9.24 -6.52 23.75
CA LYS A 215 -10.07 -7.37 22.87
C LYS A 215 -11.44 -6.75 22.63
N GLY A 216 -11.77 -6.53 21.37
CA GLY A 216 -13.12 -6.17 20.95
C GLY A 216 -14.13 -7.26 21.32
N THR A 217 -15.39 -6.88 21.37
CA THR A 217 -16.51 -7.78 21.65
C THR A 217 -17.58 -7.65 20.58
N SER A 218 -18.72 -8.33 20.75
CA SER A 218 -19.89 -8.10 19.90
C SER A 218 -20.43 -6.68 20.01
N ASP A 219 -20.21 -5.99 21.14
CA ASP A 219 -20.89 -4.74 21.45
C ASP A 219 -20.02 -3.50 21.14
N PHE A 220 -18.70 -3.67 21.13
CA PHE A 220 -17.74 -2.61 20.85
C PHE A 220 -16.46 -3.12 20.20
N LYS A 221 -15.75 -2.18 19.58
CA LYS A 221 -14.41 -2.38 18.99
C LYS A 221 -13.41 -1.37 19.55
N TYR A 222 -12.13 -1.61 19.33
CA TYR A 222 -11.07 -0.67 19.69
C TYR A 222 -10.37 -0.07 18.46
N THR A 223 -9.89 1.17 18.59
CA THR A 223 -9.05 1.80 17.58
C THR A 223 -7.97 2.69 18.22
N PRO A 224 -6.70 2.61 17.76
CA PRO A 224 -5.65 3.50 18.24
C PRO A 224 -5.89 4.93 17.73
N ARG A 225 -5.52 5.93 18.54
CA ARG A 225 -5.71 7.37 18.20
C ARG A 225 -4.42 8.17 18.23
N ARG A 226 -3.58 7.97 19.24
CA ARG A 226 -2.30 8.69 19.37
C ARG A 226 -1.32 7.87 20.20
N TRP A 227 -0.05 7.85 19.82
CA TRP A 227 1.02 7.35 20.67
C TRP A 227 2.01 8.48 20.90
N ASP A 228 2.21 8.87 22.16
CA ASP A 228 3.09 10.00 22.47
C ASP A 228 4.50 9.58 22.92
N LYS A 229 5.35 10.61 23.04
CA LYS A 229 6.76 10.48 23.41
C LYS A 229 6.98 9.89 24.81
N ASP A 230 5.97 9.94 25.68
CA ASP A 230 6.05 9.42 27.04
C ASP A 230 5.61 7.94 27.10
N GLY A 231 5.40 7.33 25.92
CA GLY A 231 4.99 5.94 25.76
C GLY A 231 3.50 5.70 26.02
N ILE A 232 2.69 6.76 26.08
CA ILE A 232 1.25 6.64 26.31
C ILE A 232 0.53 6.47 24.97
N LEU A 233 -0.05 5.30 24.77
CA LEU A 233 -0.97 5.00 23.68
C LEU A 233 -2.39 5.37 24.13
N ILE A 234 -2.97 6.38 23.48
CA ILE A 234 -4.39 6.74 23.57
C ILE A 234 -5.15 5.97 22.50
N TYR A 235 -6.24 5.33 22.90
CA TYR A 235 -7.12 4.57 22.03
C TYR A 235 -8.58 4.75 22.45
N GLU A 236 -9.50 4.42 21.57
CA GLU A 236 -10.93 4.55 21.81
C GLU A 236 -11.62 3.18 21.82
N LYS A 237 -12.57 3.04 22.74
CA LYS A 237 -13.59 2.00 22.76
C LYS A 237 -14.83 2.56 22.06
N ILE A 238 -15.24 1.92 20.97
CA ILE A 238 -16.34 2.38 20.12
C ILE A 238 -17.46 1.37 20.16
N TYR A 239 -18.61 1.75 20.71
CA TYR A 239 -19.81 0.92 20.74
C TYR A 239 -20.51 0.95 19.38
N PHE A 240 -20.98 -0.21 18.93
CA PHE A 240 -21.63 -0.31 17.61
C PHE A 240 -23.02 0.34 17.59
N LEU A 241 -23.79 0.24 18.67
CA LEU A 241 -25.18 0.72 18.73
C LEU A 241 -25.33 2.09 19.41
N ASN A 242 -24.45 2.46 20.34
CA ASN A 242 -24.56 3.72 21.08
C ASN A 242 -23.24 4.50 21.11
N GLN A 243 -22.96 5.25 20.05
CA GLN A 243 -21.70 5.99 19.91
C GLN A 243 -21.52 7.11 20.96
N LYS A 244 -22.58 7.55 21.65
CA LYS A 244 -22.48 8.54 22.73
C LYS A 244 -21.74 7.99 23.96
N GLU A 245 -21.60 6.67 24.05
CA GLU A 245 -20.90 5.98 25.13
C GLU A 245 -19.44 5.68 24.80
N ASN A 246 -18.92 6.13 23.66
CA ASN A 246 -17.52 5.88 23.30
C ASN A 246 -16.57 6.42 24.37
N GLU A 247 -15.58 5.61 24.74
CA GLU A 247 -14.66 5.89 25.83
C GLU A 247 -13.25 6.08 25.28
N GLN A 248 -12.54 7.11 25.75
CA GLN A 248 -11.10 7.24 25.52
C GLN A 248 -10.34 6.56 26.66
N LEU A 249 -9.40 5.69 26.30
CA LEU A 249 -8.61 4.88 27.22
C LEU A 249 -7.11 5.07 26.94
N THR A 250 -6.28 4.66 27.89
CA THR A 250 -4.81 4.77 27.77
C THR A 250 -4.11 3.47 28.11
N TYR A 251 -3.03 3.20 27.41
CA TYR A 251 -2.09 2.12 27.68
C TYR A 251 -0.68 2.72 27.78
N ARG A 252 0.01 2.46 28.90
CA ARG A 252 1.40 2.89 29.07
C ARG A 252 2.34 1.78 28.64
N TYR A 253 3.04 2.02 27.54
CA TYR A 253 4.18 1.20 27.14
C TYR A 253 5.45 1.75 27.79
N ASN A 254 6.12 0.92 28.58
CA ASN A 254 7.42 1.25 29.13
C ASN A 254 8.51 0.70 28.21
N SER A 255 9.15 1.57 27.41
CA SER A 255 10.40 1.20 26.73
C SER A 255 11.47 1.00 27.80
N LYS A 256 11.74 -0.26 28.15
CA LYS A 256 12.93 -0.59 28.93
C LYS A 256 14.19 -0.30 28.10
#